data_AF-A0A6N9QJY4-F1
#
_entry.id   AF-A0A6N9QJY4-F1
#
_cell.length_a   1.000
_cell.length_b   1.000
_cell.length_c   1.000
_cell.angle_alpha   90.00
_cell.angle_beta   90.00
_cell.angle_gamma   90.00
#
_symmetry.space_group_name_H-M   'P 1'
#
loop_
_entity.id
_entity.type
_entity.pdbx_description
1 polymer ?
#
loop_
_entity_poly.entity_id
_entity_poly.type
_entity_poly.pdbx_seq_one_letter_code
_entity_poly.pdbx_strand_id
1 'polypeptide(L)'
;LSAKSILGNQKSLSEWQTAYHERMSARWNQLERGQSSMETKRKHIPTWLYKLGGSLDKQYAEIVSALSDINAFNAGKKRDKALELLSAWLPDVEKFSKEIGKQQAYIDSLKERIGQEADYAGRMRDEKYEQERKVQKANQRIFELQKTNQQMEKLLKKIPPEVIEELQKSNPNRAKER
;
A
#
# COMPACT_ATOMS: atom_id res chain seq x y z
N LEU A 1 36.12 -15.76 14.40
CA LEU A 1 34.93 -15.73 13.51
C LEU A 1 33.80 -15.02 14.23
N SER A 2 33.22 -13.96 13.64
CA SER A 2 32.11 -13.21 14.25
C SER A 2 30.94 -13.14 13.27
N ALA A 3 29.74 -13.54 13.72
CA ALA A 3 28.53 -13.47 12.91
C ALA A 3 28.21 -12.01 12.53
N LYS A 4 28.45 -11.06 13.44
CA LYS A 4 28.21 -9.64 13.19
C LYS A 4 29.15 -9.07 12.12
N SER A 5 30.39 -9.52 12.06
CA SER A 5 31.32 -9.06 11.01
C SER A 5 31.01 -9.69 9.64
N ILE A 6 30.39 -10.88 9.60
CA ILE A 6 30.11 -11.62 8.36
C ILE A 6 28.73 -11.24 7.79
N LEU A 7 27.69 -11.27 8.61
CA LEU A 7 26.30 -11.00 8.20
C LEU A 7 25.94 -9.50 8.30
N GLY A 8 26.64 -8.75 9.16
CA GLY A 8 26.42 -7.33 9.39
C GLY A 8 25.12 -7.02 10.14
N ASN A 9 24.43 -5.98 9.69
CA ASN A 9 23.16 -5.51 10.24
C ASN A 9 21.97 -5.92 9.35
N GLN A 10 20.77 -5.42 9.65
CA GLN A 10 19.57 -5.76 8.86
C GLN A 10 19.68 -5.33 7.38
N LYS A 11 20.37 -4.22 7.09
CA LYS A 11 20.57 -3.72 5.73
C LYS A 11 21.47 -4.67 4.94
N SER A 12 22.63 -5.01 5.48
CA SER A 12 23.54 -5.96 4.83
C SER A 12 22.90 -7.34 4.66
N LEU A 13 22.09 -7.80 5.62
CA LEU A 13 21.34 -9.05 5.48
C LEU A 13 20.34 -9.00 4.30
N SER A 14 19.68 -7.85 4.09
CA SER A 14 18.78 -7.66 2.94
C SER A 14 19.55 -7.62 1.62
N GLU A 15 20.75 -7.03 1.59
CA GLU A 15 21.65 -7.04 0.42
C GLU A 15 22.10 -8.47 0.09
N TRP A 16 22.48 -9.26 1.11
CA TRP A 16 22.80 -10.67 0.95
C TRP A 16 21.65 -11.48 0.34
N GLN A 17 20.40 -11.23 0.77
CA GLN A 17 19.22 -11.89 0.20
C GLN A 17 19.02 -11.53 -1.27
N THR A 18 19.24 -10.27 -1.66
CA THR A 18 19.18 -9.84 -3.07
C THR A 18 20.26 -10.53 -3.90
N ALA A 19 21.53 -10.44 -3.47
CA ALA A 19 22.64 -11.01 -4.20
C ALA A 19 22.52 -12.53 -4.35
N TYR A 20 22.01 -13.22 -3.31
CA TYR A 20 21.71 -14.64 -3.38
C TYR A 20 20.62 -14.95 -4.41
N HIS A 21 19.52 -14.18 -4.40
CA HIS A 21 18.44 -14.36 -5.37
C HIS A 21 18.90 -14.11 -6.81
N GLU A 22 19.69 -13.08 -7.08
CA GLU A 22 20.27 -12.80 -8.41
C GLU A 22 21.09 -14.00 -8.92
N ARG A 23 21.87 -14.64 -8.05
CA ARG A 23 22.63 -15.84 -8.39
C ARG A 23 21.75 -17.05 -8.64
N MET A 24 20.71 -17.26 -7.82
CA MET A 24 19.82 -18.41 -7.95
C MET A 24 18.89 -18.29 -9.16
N SER A 25 18.37 -17.09 -9.43
CA SER A 25 17.46 -16.81 -10.55
C SER A 25 18.10 -16.99 -11.92
N ALA A 26 19.43 -16.83 -12.03
CA ALA A 26 20.18 -17.17 -13.25
C ALA A 26 20.04 -18.65 -13.66
N ARG A 27 19.86 -19.56 -12.69
CA ARG A 27 19.64 -21.00 -12.94
C ARG A 27 18.17 -21.40 -12.83
N TRP A 28 17.42 -20.76 -11.93
CA TRP A 28 16.02 -21.05 -11.63
C TRP A 28 15.19 -19.78 -11.75
N ASN A 29 14.84 -19.42 -13.00
CA ASN A 29 14.13 -18.19 -13.33
C ASN A 29 12.71 -18.10 -12.74
N GLN A 30 12.12 -19.22 -12.32
CA GLN A 30 10.84 -19.27 -11.63
C GLN A 30 10.91 -18.82 -10.16
N LEU A 31 12.11 -18.69 -9.59
CA LEU A 31 12.26 -18.23 -8.21
C LEU A 31 12.07 -16.72 -8.16
N GLU A 32 11.05 -16.28 -7.45
CA GLU A 32 10.83 -14.87 -7.17
C GLU A 32 11.48 -14.45 -5.85
N ARG A 33 11.93 -13.20 -5.81
CA ARG A 33 12.45 -12.60 -4.57
C ARG A 33 11.27 -12.19 -3.69
N GLY A 34 11.16 -12.82 -2.53
CA GLY A 34 10.22 -12.36 -1.52
C GLY A 34 10.53 -10.91 -1.09
N GLN A 35 9.48 -10.13 -0.81
CA GLN A 35 9.63 -8.75 -0.33
C GLN A 35 10.48 -8.67 0.95
N SER A 36 11.24 -7.58 1.10
CA SER A 36 12.15 -7.42 2.23
C SER A 36 11.39 -7.22 3.54
N SER A 37 11.93 -7.75 4.64
CA SER A 37 11.44 -7.44 5.99
C SER A 37 11.64 -5.95 6.34
N MET A 38 12.56 -5.26 5.67
CA MET A 38 12.72 -3.81 5.83
C MET A 38 11.50 -3.03 5.33
N GLU A 39 10.88 -3.49 4.26
CA GLU A 39 9.68 -2.90 3.65
C GLU A 39 8.43 -3.38 4.40
N THR A 40 8.23 -4.71 4.42
CA THR A 40 7.02 -5.33 4.97
C THR A 40 6.92 -5.25 6.50
N LYS A 41 8.04 -4.97 7.18
CA LYS A 41 8.18 -5.07 8.63
C LYS A 41 7.72 -6.42 9.20
N ARG A 42 7.63 -7.49 8.41
CA ARG A 42 7.15 -8.78 8.91
C ARG A 42 8.08 -9.33 9.99
N LYS A 43 7.49 -10.01 10.98
CA LYS A 43 8.20 -10.77 12.01
C LYS A 43 8.21 -12.25 11.66
N HIS A 44 9.26 -12.95 12.10
CA HIS A 44 9.35 -14.40 11.93
C HIS A 44 8.32 -15.10 12.83
N ILE A 45 7.52 -15.97 12.22
CA ILE A 45 6.64 -16.90 12.95
C ILE A 45 7.40 -18.22 13.10
N PRO A 46 7.61 -18.73 14.33
CA PRO A 46 8.31 -19.98 14.55
C PRO A 46 7.66 -21.15 13.80
N THR A 47 8.48 -22.01 13.22
CA THR A 47 8.02 -23.17 12.44
C THR A 47 7.11 -24.11 13.24
N TRP A 48 7.34 -24.26 14.54
CA TRP A 48 6.51 -25.09 15.40
C TRP A 48 5.06 -24.57 15.47
N LEU A 49 4.86 -23.24 15.47
CA LEU A 49 3.52 -22.64 15.53
C LEU A 49 2.75 -22.90 14.23
N TYR A 50 3.44 -22.80 13.08
CA TYR A 50 2.86 -23.14 11.79
C TYR A 50 2.46 -24.62 11.70
N LYS A 51 3.35 -25.52 12.13
CA LYS A 51 3.07 -26.96 12.17
C LYS A 51 1.93 -27.30 13.13
N LEU A 52 1.89 -26.65 14.29
CA LEU A 52 0.83 -26.83 15.28
C LEU A 52 -0.52 -26.44 14.70
N GLY A 53 -0.63 -25.29 14.04
CA GLY A 53 -1.87 -24.86 13.37
C GLY A 53 -2.38 -25.90 12.37
N GLY A 54 -1.50 -26.44 11.52
CA GLY A 54 -1.89 -27.49 10.57
C GLY A 54 -2.27 -28.83 11.22
N SER A 55 -1.70 -29.15 12.39
CA SER A 55 -2.09 -30.34 13.17
C SER A 55 -3.45 -30.15 13.83
N LEU A 56 -3.69 -28.98 14.43
CA LEU A 56 -4.94 -28.62 15.08
C LEU A 56 -6.11 -28.62 14.10
N ASP A 57 -5.88 -28.20 12.85
CA ASP A 57 -6.89 -28.21 11.78
C ASP A 57 -7.32 -29.64 11.41
N LYS A 58 -6.37 -30.57 11.30
CA LYS A 58 -6.65 -31.99 11.08
C LYS A 58 -7.41 -32.62 12.23
N GLN A 59 -6.98 -32.34 13.47
CA GLN A 59 -7.65 -32.82 14.68
C GLN A 59 -9.06 -32.25 14.81
N TYR A 60 -9.25 -30.99 14.43
CA TYR A 60 -10.57 -30.37 14.37
C TYR A 60 -11.50 -31.12 13.40
N ALA A 61 -11.03 -31.42 12.19
CA ALA A 61 -11.81 -32.21 11.23
C ALA A 61 -12.19 -33.60 11.78
N GLU A 62 -11.25 -34.27 12.48
CA GLU A 62 -11.50 -35.56 13.11
C GLU A 62 -12.53 -35.46 14.26
N ILE A 63 -12.43 -34.43 15.10
CA ILE A 63 -13.39 -34.15 16.17
C ILE A 63 -14.78 -33.89 15.59
N VAL A 64 -14.88 -33.05 14.57
CA VAL A 64 -16.16 -32.75 13.88
C VAL A 64 -16.76 -34.03 13.32
N SER A 65 -15.97 -34.85 12.61
CA SER A 65 -16.43 -36.14 12.10
C SER A 65 -16.90 -37.07 13.22
N ALA A 66 -16.14 -37.18 14.31
CA ALA A 66 -16.48 -38.04 15.45
C ALA A 66 -17.77 -37.60 16.14
N LEU A 67 -18.01 -36.29 16.23
CA LEU A 67 -19.23 -35.70 16.79
C LEU A 67 -20.45 -35.91 15.88
N SER A 68 -20.30 -35.72 14.57
CA SER A 68 -21.38 -35.96 13.59
C SER A 68 -21.80 -37.42 13.52
N ASP A 69 -20.89 -38.33 13.84
CA ASP A 69 -21.08 -39.76 13.80
C ASP A 69 -21.91 -40.35 14.96
N ILE A 70 -22.24 -39.51 15.95
CA ILE A 70 -22.98 -39.88 17.16
C ILE A 70 -24.47 -40.07 16.80
N ASN A 71 -25.01 -41.25 17.11
CA ASN A 71 -26.43 -41.54 16.99
C ASN A 71 -26.97 -42.17 18.28
N ALA A 72 -28.30 -42.24 18.42
CA ALA A 72 -28.96 -42.77 19.62
C ALA A 72 -28.58 -44.22 19.98
N PHE A 73 -28.08 -45.00 19.02
CA PHE A 73 -27.70 -46.41 19.19
C PHE A 73 -26.22 -46.63 19.55
N ASN A 74 -25.33 -45.67 19.27
CA ASN A 74 -23.88 -45.77 19.50
C ASN A 74 -23.32 -44.66 20.41
N ALA A 75 -24.20 -43.86 21.02
CA ALA A 75 -23.87 -42.61 21.69
C ALA A 75 -22.81 -42.74 22.78
N GLY A 76 -22.82 -43.79 23.60
CA GLY A 76 -21.85 -43.97 24.70
C GLY A 76 -20.41 -44.01 24.20
N LYS A 77 -20.05 -45.06 23.44
CA LYS A 77 -18.68 -45.26 22.96
C LYS A 77 -18.17 -44.14 22.05
N LYS A 78 -19.04 -43.58 21.19
CA LYS A 78 -18.65 -42.48 20.29
C LYS A 78 -18.47 -41.16 21.03
N ARG A 79 -19.29 -40.89 22.06
CA ARG A 79 -19.11 -39.74 22.94
C ARG A 79 -17.79 -39.81 23.71
N ASP A 80 -17.45 -40.97 24.24
CA ASP A 80 -16.19 -41.16 24.98
C ASP A 80 -14.98 -40.91 24.07
N LYS A 81 -15.01 -41.44 22.84
CA LYS A 81 -13.96 -41.18 21.83
C LYS A 81 -13.86 -39.70 21.46
N ALA A 82 -14.99 -39.02 21.26
CA ALA A 82 -14.99 -37.58 20.97
C ALA A 82 -14.44 -36.76 22.16
N LEU A 83 -14.73 -37.18 23.39
CA LEU A 83 -14.25 -36.54 24.61
C LEU A 83 -12.74 -36.73 24.80
N GLU A 84 -12.20 -37.89 24.45
CA GLU A 84 -10.76 -38.16 24.44
C GLU A 84 -10.04 -37.27 23.42
N LEU A 85 -10.53 -37.20 22.19
CA LEU A 85 -9.97 -36.33 21.14
C LEU A 85 -9.99 -34.85 21.55
N LEU A 86 -11.09 -34.38 22.14
CA LEU A 86 -11.21 -33.02 22.65
C LEU A 86 -10.23 -32.74 23.79
N SER A 87 -10.06 -33.70 24.70
CA SER A 87 -9.16 -33.57 25.86
C SER A 87 -7.69 -33.51 25.43
N ALA A 88 -7.30 -34.23 24.38
CA ALA A 88 -5.97 -34.14 23.79
C ALA A 88 -5.75 -32.84 22.97
N TRP A 89 -6.80 -32.33 22.32
CA TRP A 89 -6.75 -31.16 21.46
C TRP A 89 -6.74 -29.83 22.23
N LEU A 90 -7.52 -29.73 23.31
CA LEU A 90 -7.75 -28.48 24.04
C LEU A 90 -6.48 -27.75 24.51
N PRO A 91 -5.48 -28.43 25.13
CA PRO A 91 -4.27 -27.74 25.62
C PRO A 91 -3.46 -27.10 24.49
N ASP A 92 -3.40 -27.78 23.34
CA ASP A 92 -2.66 -27.30 22.17
C ASP A 92 -3.36 -26.11 21.50
N VAL A 93 -4.70 -26.11 21.48
CA VAL A 93 -5.50 -24.96 21.02
C VAL A 93 -5.30 -23.75 21.92
N GLU A 94 -5.35 -23.93 23.24
CA GLU A 94 -5.12 -22.83 24.19
C GLU A 94 -3.74 -22.21 24.02
N LYS A 95 -2.71 -23.06 23.92
CA LYS A 95 -1.33 -22.63 23.66
C LYS A 95 -1.21 -21.90 22.32
N PHE A 96 -1.81 -22.44 21.26
CA PHE A 96 -1.81 -21.81 19.94
C PHE A 96 -2.52 -20.46 19.96
N SER A 97 -3.71 -20.38 20.54
CA SER A 97 -4.51 -19.15 20.68
C SER A 97 -3.74 -18.06 21.43
N LYS A 98 -3.05 -18.42 22.52
CA LYS A 98 -2.20 -17.49 23.27
C LYS A 98 -1.07 -16.91 22.43
N GLU A 99 -0.38 -17.73 21.63
CA GLU A 99 0.69 -17.24 20.75
C GLU A 99 0.17 -16.40 19.59
N ILE A 100 -0.95 -16.79 18.97
CA ILE A 100 -1.60 -15.98 17.93
C ILE A 100 -2.08 -14.64 18.49
N GLY A 101 -2.66 -14.63 19.70
CA GLY A 101 -3.10 -13.40 20.37
C GLY A 101 -1.95 -12.41 20.60
N LYS A 102 -0.73 -12.89 20.91
CA LYS A 102 0.46 -12.01 20.99
C LYS A 102 0.83 -11.38 19.65
N GLN A 103 0.59 -12.07 18.54
CA GLN A 103 0.83 -11.54 17.20
C GLN A 103 -0.30 -10.62 16.73
N GLN A 104 -1.51 -10.74 17.27
CA GLN A 104 -2.68 -9.99 16.82
C GLN A 104 -2.50 -8.48 16.95
N ALA A 105 -2.04 -7.99 18.10
CA ALA A 105 -1.75 -6.56 18.29
C ALA A 105 -0.70 -6.05 17.28
N TYR A 106 0.27 -6.89 16.92
CA TYR A 106 1.25 -6.55 15.91
C TYR A 106 0.64 -6.47 14.50
N ILE A 107 -0.20 -7.44 14.14
CA ILE A 107 -0.94 -7.46 12.88
C ILE A 107 -1.83 -6.22 12.77
N ASP A 108 -2.54 -5.86 13.83
CA ASP A 108 -3.43 -4.69 13.84
C ASP A 108 -2.62 -3.39 13.66
N SER A 109 -1.46 -3.27 14.32
CA SER A 109 -0.56 -2.13 14.11
C SER A 109 -0.02 -2.04 12.66
N LEU A 110 0.20 -3.17 11.99
CA LEU A 110 0.60 -3.18 10.59
C LEU A 110 -0.56 -2.75 9.68
N LYS A 111 -1.77 -3.24 9.92
CA LYS A 111 -2.97 -2.84 9.17
C LYS A 111 -3.25 -1.35 9.30
N GLU A 112 -3.14 -0.81 10.51
CA GLU A 112 -3.35 0.62 10.76
C GLU A 112 -2.36 1.47 9.96
N ARG A 113 -1.07 1.10 9.97
CA ARG A 113 -0.05 1.81 9.19
C ARG A 113 -0.31 1.75 7.70
N ILE A 114 -0.69 0.59 7.18
CA ILE A 114 -1.08 0.43 5.76
C ILE A 114 -2.27 1.33 5.43
N GLY A 115 -3.28 1.40 6.32
CA GLY A 115 -4.43 2.29 6.17
C GLY A 115 -4.01 3.77 6.14
N GLN A 116 -3.19 4.21 7.09
CA GLN A 116 -2.69 5.59 7.14
C GLN A 116 -1.91 5.98 5.88
N GLU A 117 -1.08 5.08 5.36
CA GLU A 117 -0.31 5.29 4.14
C GLU A 117 -1.21 5.39 2.90
N ALA A 118 -2.22 4.52 2.80
CA ALA A 118 -3.22 4.57 1.74
C ALA A 118 -4.03 5.87 1.78
N ASP A 119 -4.44 6.31 2.96
CA ASP A 119 -5.18 7.57 3.16
C ASP A 119 -4.33 8.79 2.78
N TYR A 120 -3.04 8.79 3.16
CA TYR A 120 -2.11 9.85 2.78
C TYR A 120 -1.91 9.92 1.27
N ALA A 121 -1.67 8.77 0.62
CA ALA A 121 -1.52 8.70 -0.83
C ALA A 121 -2.78 9.18 -1.57
N GLY A 122 -3.97 8.84 -1.04
CA GLY A 122 -5.25 9.34 -1.52
C GLY A 122 -5.34 10.86 -1.48
N ARG A 123 -5.06 11.47 -0.31
CA ARG A 123 -5.09 12.94 -0.15
C ARG A 123 -4.12 13.64 -1.10
N MET A 124 -2.90 13.16 -1.22
CA MET A 124 -1.88 13.73 -2.13
C MET A 124 -2.32 13.66 -3.59
N ARG A 125 -3.00 12.58 -3.99
CA ARG A 125 -3.54 12.44 -5.35
C ARG A 125 -4.67 13.45 -5.62
N ASP A 126 -5.56 13.63 -4.66
CA ASP A 126 -6.69 14.55 -4.78
C ASP A 126 -6.21 16.00 -4.84
N GLU A 127 -5.29 16.40 -3.97
CA GLU A 127 -4.67 17.74 -3.99
C GLU A 127 -3.98 18.03 -5.34
N LYS A 128 -3.23 17.06 -5.87
CA LYS A 128 -2.59 17.19 -7.19
C LYS A 128 -3.63 17.36 -8.30
N TYR A 129 -4.70 16.58 -8.28
CA TYR A 129 -5.79 16.70 -9.25
C TYR A 129 -6.47 18.08 -9.19
N GLU A 130 -6.68 18.62 -7.99
CA GLU A 130 -7.22 19.96 -7.83
C GLU A 130 -6.31 21.05 -8.38
N GLN A 131 -5.00 20.91 -8.20
CA GLN A 131 -4.00 21.82 -8.75
C GLN A 131 -3.97 21.76 -10.28
N GLU A 132 -3.96 20.55 -10.87
CA GLU A 132 -4.02 20.36 -12.31
C GLU A 132 -5.27 21.02 -12.92
N ARG A 133 -6.44 20.87 -12.26
CA ARG A 133 -7.68 21.52 -12.67
C ARG A 133 -7.59 23.05 -12.63
N LYS A 134 -6.91 23.63 -11.63
CA LYS A 134 -6.68 25.09 -11.55
C LYS A 134 -5.76 25.57 -12.67
N VAL A 135 -4.68 24.85 -12.94
CA VAL A 135 -3.74 25.16 -14.04
C VAL A 135 -4.44 25.09 -15.39
N GLN A 136 -5.27 24.07 -15.64
CA GLN A 136 -6.05 23.97 -16.88
C GLN A 136 -6.98 25.17 -17.07
N LYS A 137 -7.71 25.58 -16.03
CA LYS A 137 -8.58 26.78 -16.08
C LYS A 137 -7.80 28.06 -16.35
N ALA A 138 -6.63 28.21 -15.72
CA ALA A 138 -5.76 29.37 -15.97
C ALA A 138 -5.25 29.40 -17.42
N ASN A 139 -4.82 28.25 -17.95
CA ASN A 139 -4.35 28.12 -19.33
C ASN A 139 -5.45 28.43 -20.36
N GLN A 140 -6.68 27.98 -20.11
CA GLN A 140 -7.84 28.35 -20.95
C GLN A 140 -8.03 29.87 -20.98
N ARG A 141 -7.94 30.53 -19.82
CA ARG A 141 -8.10 31.98 -19.74
C ARG A 141 -6.96 32.74 -20.41
N ILE A 142 -5.72 32.26 -20.30
CA ILE A 142 -4.56 32.82 -21.02
C ILE A 142 -4.79 32.71 -22.52
N PHE A 143 -5.28 31.57 -23.02
CA PHE A 143 -5.56 31.37 -24.43
C PHE A 143 -6.66 32.33 -24.94
N GLU A 144 -7.73 32.53 -24.17
CA GLU A 144 -8.76 33.52 -24.47
C GLU A 144 -8.19 34.94 -24.55
N LEU A 145 -7.37 35.34 -23.58
CA LEU A 145 -6.73 36.67 -23.55
C LEU A 145 -5.74 36.86 -24.71
N GLN A 146 -5.01 35.82 -25.10
CA GLN A 146 -4.16 35.87 -26.30
C GLN A 146 -4.99 36.08 -27.56
N LYS A 147 -6.12 35.39 -27.68
CA LYS A 147 -7.04 35.55 -28.81
C LYS A 147 -7.62 36.97 -28.88
N THR A 148 -8.03 37.55 -27.75
CA THR A 148 -8.53 38.93 -27.72
C THR A 148 -7.42 39.93 -28.05
N ASN A 149 -6.22 39.78 -27.50
CA ASN A 149 -5.07 40.64 -27.85
C ASN A 149 -4.76 40.60 -29.35
N GLN A 150 -4.74 39.42 -29.97
CA GLN A 150 -4.53 39.30 -31.42
C GLN A 150 -5.62 40.01 -32.24
N GLN A 151 -6.88 39.98 -31.77
CA GLN A 151 -7.97 40.74 -32.40
C GLN A 151 -7.74 42.25 -32.26
N MET A 152 -7.33 42.72 -31.08
CA MET A 152 -7.02 44.13 -30.85
C MET A 152 -5.83 44.61 -31.70
N GLU A 153 -4.76 43.83 -31.80
CA GLU A 153 -3.61 44.14 -32.66
C GLU A 153 -4.02 44.24 -34.15
N LYS A 154 -4.88 43.35 -34.63
CA LYS A 154 -5.42 43.42 -36.00
C LYS A 154 -6.25 44.68 -36.23
N LEU A 155 -7.01 45.13 -35.22
CA LEU A 155 -7.77 46.38 -35.28
C LEU A 155 -6.83 47.59 -35.31
N LEU A 156 -5.83 47.64 -34.44
CA LEU A 156 -4.83 48.72 -34.41
C LEU A 156 -4.11 48.88 -35.74
N LYS A 157 -3.72 47.78 -36.40
CA LYS A 157 -3.07 47.81 -37.72
C LYS A 157 -3.96 48.34 -38.86
N LYS A 158 -5.29 48.39 -38.68
CA LYS A 158 -6.24 48.91 -39.67
C LYS A 158 -6.52 50.40 -39.51
N ILE A 159 -6.07 51.02 -38.41
CA ILE A 159 -6.25 52.45 -38.18
C ILE A 159 -5.19 53.20 -38.99
N PRO A 160 -5.57 54.17 -39.85
CA PRO A 160 -4.60 55.00 -40.57
C PRO A 160 -3.69 55.78 -39.59
N PRO A 161 -2.38 55.88 -39.86
CA PRO A 161 -1.42 56.50 -38.95
C PRO A 161 -1.71 57.99 -38.66
N GLU A 162 -2.35 58.70 -39.60
CA GLU A 162 -2.76 60.11 -39.47
C GLU A 162 -3.71 60.35 -38.28
N VAL A 163 -4.64 59.42 -38.01
CA VAL A 163 -5.60 59.49 -36.90
C VAL A 163 -4.92 59.23 -35.54
N ILE A 164 -3.88 58.40 -35.53
CA ILE A 164 -3.11 58.07 -34.31
C ILE A 164 -2.28 59.28 -33.86
N GLU A 165 -1.69 60.01 -34.81
CA GLU A 165 -0.93 61.23 -34.53
C GLU A 165 -1.81 62.37 -34.00
N GLU A 166 -3.03 62.53 -34.51
CA GLU A 166 -4.01 63.51 -33.99
C GLU A 166 -4.49 63.17 -32.57
N LEU A 167 -4.67 61.88 -32.25
CA LEU A 167 -5.01 61.42 -30.91
C LEU A 167 -3.87 61.63 -29.89
N GLN A 168 -2.62 61.49 -30.32
CA GLN A 168 -1.45 61.78 -29.46
C GLN A 168 -1.26 63.28 -29.23
N LYS A 169 -1.51 64.12 -30.24
CA LYS A 169 -1.45 65.59 -30.11
C LYS A 169 -2.57 66.17 -29.26
N SER A 170 -3.76 65.55 -29.26
CA SER A 170 -4.93 66.00 -28.48
C SER A 170 -4.92 65.55 -27.01
N ASN A 171 -4.03 64.65 -26.59
CA ASN A 171 -4.03 64.11 -25.24
C ASN A 171 -2.63 64.12 -24.58
N PRO A 172 -2.09 65.31 -24.22
CA PRO A 172 -0.72 65.45 -23.70
C PRO A 172 -0.50 64.92 -22.26
N ASN A 173 -1.54 64.46 -21.53
CA ASN A 173 -1.45 64.20 -20.09
C ASN A 173 -1.27 62.73 -19.66
N ARG A 174 -1.05 61.77 -20.56
CA ARG A 174 -0.92 60.35 -20.17
C ARG A 174 0.49 59.76 -20.25
N ALA A 175 1.49 60.56 -20.62
CA ALA A 175 2.89 60.11 -20.74
C ALA A 175 3.68 60.10 -19.42
N LYS A 176 3.08 60.43 -18.27
CA LYS A 176 3.77 60.58 -16.97
C LYS A 176 3.57 59.45 -15.95
N GLU A 177 2.78 58.42 -16.25
CA GLU A 177 2.60 57.28 -15.34
C GLU A 177 3.02 55.98 -16.04
N ARG A 178 4.32 55.70 -15.99
CA ARG A 178 4.90 54.35 -16.14
C ARG A 178 6.01 54.20 -15.13
#